data_AF-A0A535RFF3-F1
#
_entry.id   AF-A0A535RFF3-F1
#
_cell.length_a   1.000
_cell.length_b   1.000
_cell.length_c   1.000
_cell.angle_alpha   90.00
_cell.angle_beta   90.00
_cell.angle_gamma   90.00
#
_symmetry.space_group_name_H-M   'P 1'
#
loop_
_entity.id
_entity.type
_entity.pdbx_description
1 polymer ?
#
loop_
_entity_poly.entity_id
_entity_poly.type
_entity_poly.pdbx_seq_one_letter_code
_entity_poly.pdbx_strand_id
1 'polypeptide(L)'
;MPGISHFNPPELPAPRGYSHASAGSGEVVFLAGQVGSDRSGKIQSPGDLAAQFRLAIQNLGIALAGNRAVFGRHFPASTLLEVKGLYDPEAMIEIEAVAVRS
;
A
#
# COMPACT_ATOMS: atom_id res chain seq x y z
N MET A 1 -14.97 -6.86 14.44
CA MET A 1 -16.19 -7.18 13.67
C MET A 1 -16.05 -8.59 13.15
N PRO A 2 -17.00 -9.50 13.41
CA PRO A 2 -16.93 -10.86 12.87
C PRO A 2 -16.82 -10.81 11.34
N GLY A 3 -15.90 -11.59 10.76
CA GLY A 3 -15.75 -11.70 9.31
C GLY A 3 -14.80 -10.70 8.63
N ILE A 4 -14.07 -9.86 9.38
CA ILE A 4 -12.98 -9.04 8.83
C ILE A 4 -11.63 -9.63 9.25
N SER A 5 -10.77 -9.94 8.28
CA SER A 5 -9.37 -10.30 8.48
C SER A 5 -8.47 -9.09 8.22
N HIS A 6 -7.46 -8.90 9.06
CA HIS A 6 -6.43 -7.87 8.88
C HIS A 6 -5.10 -8.54 8.55
N PHE A 7 -4.31 -7.91 7.68
CA PHE A 7 -2.98 -8.38 7.32
C PHE A 7 -1.97 -7.25 7.46
N ASN A 8 -0.94 -7.51 8.29
CA ASN A 8 0.13 -6.58 8.63
C ASN A 8 1.47 -7.33 8.53
N PRO A 9 2.09 -7.37 7.34
CA PRO A 9 3.33 -8.10 7.12
C PRO A 9 4.51 -7.45 7.87
N PRO A 10 5.45 -8.23 8.45
CA PRO A 10 6.63 -7.68 9.14
C PRO A 10 7.61 -6.97 8.20
N GLU A 11 7.45 -7.13 6.88
CA GLU A 11 8.21 -6.41 5.86
C GLU A 11 7.71 -4.99 5.62
N LEU A 12 6.60 -4.57 6.24
CA LEU A 12 6.11 -3.19 6.22
C LEU A 12 6.27 -2.53 7.60
N PRO A 13 6.30 -1.19 7.66
CA PRO A 13 6.32 -0.46 8.93
C PRO A 13 5.20 -0.91 9.86
N ALA A 14 5.48 -0.94 11.17
CA ALA A 14 4.43 -1.25 12.14
C ALA A 14 3.27 -0.24 12.01
N PRO A 15 2.03 -0.69 11.72
CA PRO A 15 0.93 0.22 11.47
C PRO A 15 0.48 0.87 12.79
N ARG A 16 0.17 2.18 12.73
CA ARG A 16 -0.28 2.95 13.90
C ARG A 16 -1.67 3.51 13.64
N GLY A 17 -2.68 2.86 14.21
CA GLY A 17 -4.09 3.24 14.05
C GLY A 17 -4.76 2.75 12.76
N TYR A 18 -4.09 1.88 11.98
CA TYR A 18 -4.64 1.27 10.76
C TYR A 18 -4.14 -0.19 10.61
N SER A 19 -4.51 -0.87 9.53
CA SER A 19 -3.88 -2.12 9.07
C SER A 19 -3.51 -1.99 7.60
N HIS A 20 -2.40 -2.58 7.16
CA HIS A 20 -1.92 -2.49 5.78
C HIS A 20 -2.90 -3.06 4.77
N ALA A 21 -3.61 -4.12 5.15
CA ALA A 21 -4.76 -4.61 4.41
C ALA A 21 -5.87 -5.10 5.35
N SER A 22 -7.11 -4.87 4.94
CA SER A 22 -8.31 -5.40 5.59
C SER A 22 -9.24 -5.99 4.54
N ALA A 23 -9.80 -7.14 4.86
CA ALA A 23 -10.66 -7.85 3.93
C ALA A 23 -11.84 -8.49 4.67
N GLY A 24 -13.04 -8.32 4.13
CA GLY A 24 -14.26 -8.89 4.69
C GLY A 24 -14.46 -10.35 4.29
N SER A 25 -15.68 -10.84 4.53
CA SER A 25 -16.14 -12.17 4.10
C SER A 25 -16.33 -12.29 2.58
N GLY A 26 -16.32 -11.16 1.85
CA GLY A 26 -16.33 -11.13 0.39
C GLY A 26 -14.93 -11.15 -0.24
N GLU A 27 -14.87 -10.86 -1.54
CA GLU A 27 -13.62 -10.89 -2.31
C GLU A 27 -12.84 -9.57 -2.25
N VAL A 28 -13.43 -8.47 -1.80
CA VAL A 28 -12.76 -7.16 -1.81
C VAL A 28 -11.77 -7.01 -0.66
N VAL A 29 -10.58 -6.54 -1.00
CA VAL A 29 -9.46 -6.22 -0.10
C VAL A 29 -9.20 -4.72 -0.19
N PHE A 30 -9.25 -4.04 0.94
CA PHE A 30 -8.86 -2.63 1.07
C PHE A 30 -7.42 -2.55 1.56
N LEU A 31 -6.60 -1.74 0.90
CA LEU A 31 -5.21 -1.53 1.25
C LEU A 31 -5.00 -0.11 1.77
N ALA A 32 -4.24 0.01 2.86
CA ALA A 32 -3.78 1.31 3.31
C ALA A 32 -2.79 1.89 2.29
N GLY A 33 -2.71 3.23 2.24
CA GLY A 33 -1.78 3.94 1.37
C GLY A 33 -0.33 3.48 1.58
N GLN A 34 0.35 3.21 0.47
CA GLN A 34 1.76 2.80 0.47
C GLN A 34 2.64 3.91 -0.08
N VAL A 35 3.69 4.25 0.66
CA VAL A 35 4.71 5.24 0.30
C VAL A 35 6.06 4.56 0.06
N GLY A 36 7.03 5.31 -0.44
CA GLY A 36 8.40 4.85 -0.66
C GLY A 36 9.24 4.71 0.61
N SER A 37 8.75 4.01 1.63
CA SER A 37 9.44 3.79 2.91
C SER A 37 10.13 2.43 3.01
N ASP A 38 11.11 2.33 3.90
CA ASP A 38 11.67 1.06 4.36
C ASP A 38 10.87 0.45 5.53
N ARG A 39 11.30 -0.72 6.04
CA ARG A 39 10.65 -1.44 7.16
C ARG A 39 10.56 -0.64 8.47
N SER A 40 11.43 0.34 8.66
CA SER A 40 11.39 1.21 9.84
C SER A 40 10.35 2.33 9.71
N GLY A 41 9.78 2.51 8.51
CA GLY A 41 8.91 3.62 8.17
C GLY A 41 9.63 4.85 7.65
N LYS A 42 10.96 4.78 7.47
CA LYS A 42 11.73 5.92 6.96
C LYS A 42 11.58 6.03 5.44
N ILE A 43 11.21 7.22 4.96
CA ILE A 43 11.16 7.52 3.53
C ILE A 43 12.54 7.36 2.90
N GLN A 44 12.60 6.68 1.77
CA GLN A 44 13.81 6.47 1.00
C GLN A 44 13.85 7.41 -0.21
N SER A 45 15.05 7.74 -0.67
CA SER A 45 15.28 8.57 -1.85
C SER A 45 14.50 9.91 -1.83
N PRO A 46 14.70 10.78 -0.82
CA PRO A 46 14.03 12.09 -0.79
C PRO A 46 14.28 12.88 -2.09
N GLY A 47 13.20 13.44 -2.66
CA GLY A 47 13.25 14.20 -3.91
C GLY A 47 13.30 13.37 -5.21
N ASP A 48 13.35 12.04 -5.13
CA ASP A 48 13.28 11.16 -6.32
C ASP A 48 11.91 10.45 -6.39
N LEU A 49 10.99 11.04 -7.15
CA LEU A 49 9.66 10.49 -7.37
C LEU A 49 9.68 9.10 -8.00
N ALA A 50 10.59 8.84 -8.96
CA ALA A 50 10.62 7.57 -9.67
C ALA A 50 11.12 6.44 -8.75
N ALA A 51 12.11 6.71 -7.91
CA ALA A 51 12.55 5.77 -6.88
C ALA A 51 11.44 5.50 -5.87
N GLN A 52 10.80 6.55 -5.34
CA GLN A 52 9.72 6.38 -4.36
C GLN A 52 8.50 5.66 -4.94
N PHE A 53 8.13 5.90 -6.20
CA PHE A 53 7.06 5.16 -6.86
C PHE A 53 7.35 3.66 -6.96
N ARG A 54 8.59 3.28 -7.32
CA ARG A 54 9.00 1.86 -7.36
C ARG A 54 8.89 1.21 -5.99
N LEU A 55 9.35 1.88 -4.94
CA LEU A 55 9.24 1.41 -3.55
C LEU A 55 7.78 1.31 -3.09
N ALA A 56 6.95 2.30 -3.40
CA ALA A 56 5.53 2.29 -3.05
C ALA A 56 4.79 1.11 -3.70
N ILE A 57 5.07 0.81 -4.97
CA ILE A 57 4.51 -0.38 -5.65
C ILE A 57 5.01 -1.69 -5.02
N GLN A 58 6.29 -1.77 -4.62
CA GLN A 58 6.82 -2.94 -3.93
C GLN A 58 6.12 -3.15 -2.58
N ASN A 59 5.98 -2.08 -1.79
CA ASN A 59 5.27 -2.10 -0.52
C ASN A 59 3.80 -2.50 -0.69
N LEU A 60 3.16 -2.03 -1.76
CA LEU A 60 1.81 -2.46 -2.13
C LEU A 60 1.74 -3.95 -2.46
N GLY A 61 2.73 -4.48 -3.18
CA GLY A 61 2.85 -5.92 -3.44
C GLY A 61 2.98 -6.75 -2.15
N ILE A 62 3.75 -6.27 -1.17
CA ILE A 62 3.89 -6.90 0.15
C ILE A 62 2.54 -6.89 0.89
N ALA A 63 1.82 -5.76 0.90
CA ALA A 63 0.50 -5.66 1.52
C ALA A 63 -0.55 -6.57 0.85
N LEU A 64 -0.46 -6.77 -0.46
CA LEU A 64 -1.32 -7.67 -1.24
C LEU A 64 -1.06 -9.15 -0.95
N ALA A 65 0.21 -9.54 -0.77
CA ALA A 65 0.63 -10.95 -0.73
C ALA A 65 -0.09 -11.79 0.36
N GLY A 66 -0.43 -11.19 1.50
CA GLY A 66 -1.17 -11.88 2.56
C GLY A 66 -2.64 -12.15 2.27
N ASN A 67 -3.17 -11.66 1.16
CA ASN A 67 -4.60 -11.66 0.87
C ASN A 67 -4.99 -12.51 -0.35
N ARG A 68 -4.09 -13.36 -0.88
CA ARG A 68 -4.34 -14.11 -2.14
C ARG A 68 -4.73 -13.20 -3.31
N ALA A 69 -4.24 -11.96 -3.28
CA ALA A 69 -4.40 -10.99 -4.35
C ALA A 69 -3.01 -10.73 -4.95
N VAL A 70 -2.93 -10.67 -6.28
CA VAL A 70 -1.69 -10.41 -7.01
C VAL A 70 -1.96 -9.41 -8.13
N PHE A 71 -0.93 -8.71 -8.58
CA PHE A 71 -1.00 -7.98 -9.84
C PHE A 71 -1.24 -8.97 -10.99
N GLY A 72 -2.35 -8.78 -11.72
CA GLY A 72 -2.70 -9.60 -12.88
C GLY A 72 -1.96 -9.20 -14.16
N ARG A 73 -2.35 -9.79 -15.29
CA ARG A 73 -1.79 -9.45 -16.62
C ARG A 73 -2.16 -8.04 -17.11
N HIS A 74 -3.26 -7.49 -16.59
CA HIS A 74 -3.71 -6.15 -16.93
C HIS A 74 -3.36 -5.20 -15.78
N PHE A 75 -2.93 -3.99 -16.14
CA PHE A 75 -2.75 -2.93 -15.16
C PHE A 75 -4.11 -2.59 -14.51
N PRO A 76 -4.13 -2.29 -13.20
CA PRO A 76 -5.35 -1.89 -12.53
C PRO A 76 -5.87 -0.56 -13.09
N ALA A 77 -7.17 -0.31 -12.91
CA ALA A 77 -7.70 1.04 -13.11
C ALA A 77 -6.92 2.04 -12.22
N SER A 78 -6.66 3.24 -12.74
CA SER A 78 -5.80 4.21 -12.06
C SER A 78 -6.25 5.65 -12.32
N THR A 79 -6.05 6.48 -11.30
CA THR A 79 -6.14 7.93 -11.35
C THR A 79 -4.89 8.49 -10.68
N LEU A 80 -4.30 9.54 -11.25
CA LEU A 80 -3.18 10.25 -10.66
C LEU A 80 -3.65 11.65 -10.25
N LEU A 81 -3.45 12.01 -8.98
CA LEU A 81 -3.81 13.32 -8.43
C LEU A 81 -2.56 13.98 -7.86
N GLU A 82 -2.36 15.25 -8.19
CA GLU A 82 -1.41 16.11 -7.49
C GLU A 82 -2.10 16.67 -6.24
N VAL A 83 -1.41 16.59 -5.10
CA VAL A 83 -1.90 17.07 -3.81
C VAL A 83 -0.92 18.08 -3.22
N LYS A 84 -1.39 18.89 -2.27
CA LYS A 84 -0.53 19.89 -1.60
C LYS A 84 0.60 19.27 -0.77
N GLY A 85 0.42 18.04 -0.30
CA GLY A 85 1.42 17.31 0.49
C GLY A 85 0.86 15.99 1.04
N LEU A 86 1.77 15.16 1.53
CA LEU A 86 1.49 13.86 2.17
C LEU A 86 1.76 13.95 3.69
N TYR A 87 1.47 12.86 4.41
CA TYR A 87 1.69 12.81 5.86
C TYR A 87 3.16 13.03 6.25
N ASP A 88 4.09 12.37 5.54
CA ASP A 88 5.52 12.61 5.68
C ASP A 88 5.99 13.62 4.63
N PRO A 89 6.68 14.70 5.01
CA PRO A 89 7.11 15.75 4.07
C PRO A 89 8.20 15.30 3.08
N GLU A 90 8.91 14.19 3.35
CA GLU A 90 9.87 13.62 2.41
C GLU A 90 9.20 12.70 1.37
N ALA A 91 7.94 12.31 1.61
CA ALA A 91 7.17 11.49 0.68
C ALA A 91 6.69 12.32 -0.51
N MET A 92 6.96 11.81 -1.71
CA MET A 92 6.59 12.41 -3.00
C MET A 92 5.38 11.72 -3.63
N ILE A 93 5.04 10.50 -3.19
CA ILE A 93 3.93 9.71 -3.71
C ILE A 93 3.38 8.76 -2.65
N GLU A 94 2.06 8.59 -2.68
CA GLU A 94 1.32 7.58 -1.95
C GLU A 94 0.38 6.86 -2.91
N ILE A 95 0.33 5.53 -2.82
CA ILE A 95 -0.51 4.69 -3.67
C ILE A 95 -1.57 4.02 -2.80
N GLU A 96 -2.82 4.35 -3.07
CA GLU A 96 -4.00 3.67 -2.51
C GLU A 96 -4.54 2.66 -3.52
N ALA A 97 -5.00 1.51 -3.04
CA ALA A 97 -5.53 0.47 -3.89
C ALA A 97 -6.69 -0.28 -3.24
N VAL A 98 -7.57 -0.76 -4.10
CA VAL A 98 -8.60 -1.77 -3.78
C VAL A 98 -8.34 -2.96 -4.69
N ALA A 99 -8.31 -4.14 -4.10
CA ALA A 99 -8.08 -5.39 -4.82
C ALA A 99 -9.24 -6.36 -4.62
N VAL A 100 -9.26 -7.40 -5.45
CA VAL A 100 -10.14 -8.56 -5.30
C VAL A 100 -9.29 -9.81 -5.15
N ARG A 101 -9.71 -10.70 -4.24
CA ARG A 101 -9.12 -12.02 -4.03
C ARG A 101 -9.42 -12.91 -5.24
N SER A 102 -8.48 -13.77 -5.58
CA SER A 102 -8.67 -14.86 -6.55
C SER A 102 -8.74 -16.22 -5.87
#